data_AF-A0A1V5WDW9-F1
#
_entry.id   AF-A0A1V5WDW9-F1
#
_cell.length_a   1.000
_cell.length_b   1.000
_cell.length_c   1.000
_cell.angle_alpha   90.00
_cell.angle_beta   90.00
_cell.angle_gamma   90.00
#
_symmetry.space_group_name_H-M   'P 1'
#
loop_
_entity.id
_entity.type
_entity.pdbx_description
1 polymer ?
#
loop_
_entity_poly.entity_id
_entity_poly.type
_entity_poly.pdbx_seq_one_letter_code
_entity_poly.pdbx_strand_id
1 'polypeptide(L)'
;MSLFSTIVTEWTTKKPGNRLRVAINDTFMLNTNRIIEMVATSDLTSAFWYANDPDDARDSPDHIACNCDVYAIQQYHDRVETDKFGTFSIFPGWDRTETPVDTEIEWTDICYIYQTPTDYSEGTSHMVYYRKAWERVECLIDMTPTDVNVEAGFEAV
;
A
#
# COMPACT_ATOMS: atom_id res chain seq x y z
N MET A 1 -8.41 8.08 5.58
CA MET A 1 -8.07 6.93 4.74
C MET A 1 -6.77 6.42 5.28
N SER A 2 -6.74 5.16 5.72
CA SER A 2 -5.53 4.61 6.29
C SER A 2 -5.00 3.45 5.46
N LEU A 3 -3.67 3.40 5.37
CA LEU A 3 -2.96 2.19 5.00
C LEU A 3 -3.15 1.16 6.12
N PHE A 4 -3.33 -0.11 5.78
CA PHE A 4 -3.42 -1.18 6.77
C PHE A 4 -2.47 -2.32 6.47
N SER A 5 -1.88 -2.88 7.53
CA SER A 5 -0.96 -4.00 7.42
C SER A 5 -1.71 -5.32 7.25
N THR A 6 -1.32 -6.13 6.28
CA THR A 6 -1.86 -7.47 6.06
C THR A 6 -0.86 -8.35 5.31
N ILE A 7 -1.14 -9.65 5.26
CA ILE A 7 -0.44 -10.59 4.41
C ILE A 7 -1.30 -10.82 3.17
N VAL A 8 -0.74 -10.56 1.99
CA VAL A 8 -1.41 -10.82 0.72
C VAL A 8 -1.19 -12.28 0.31
N THR A 9 -2.29 -13.00 0.14
CA THR A 9 -2.31 -14.43 -0.23
C THR A 9 -2.58 -14.66 -1.72
N GLU A 10 -3.20 -13.69 -2.39
CA GLU A 10 -3.42 -13.70 -3.84
C GLU A 10 -3.41 -12.27 -4.39
N TRP A 11 -2.83 -12.06 -5.57
CA TRP A 11 -2.88 -10.79 -6.29
C TRP A 11 -3.08 -11.00 -7.78
N THR A 12 -4.18 -10.50 -8.33
CA THR A 12 -4.45 -10.49 -9.77
C THR A 12 -4.62 -9.05 -10.26
N THR A 13 -3.82 -8.65 -11.26
CA THR A 13 -3.98 -7.33 -11.90
C THR A 13 -4.73 -7.42 -13.21
N LYS A 14 -5.72 -6.55 -13.40
CA LYS A 14 -6.44 -6.42 -14.68
C LYS A 14 -5.68 -5.54 -15.69
N LYS A 15 -4.50 -5.00 -15.36
CA LYS A 15 -3.63 -4.28 -16.32
C LYS A 15 -2.73 -5.28 -17.08
N PRO A 16 -2.99 -5.58 -18.36
CA PRO A 16 -2.22 -6.55 -19.12
C PRO A 16 -0.82 -5.98 -19.44
N GLY A 17 0.23 -6.57 -18.90
CA GLY A 17 1.61 -6.33 -19.35
C GLY A 17 2.67 -6.10 -18.27
N ASN A 18 2.29 -5.76 -17.04
CA ASN A 18 3.26 -5.51 -15.98
C ASN A 18 3.39 -6.74 -15.07
N ARG A 19 4.59 -7.34 -15.04
CA ARG A 19 4.96 -8.26 -13.96
C ARG A 19 4.94 -7.46 -12.67
N LEU A 20 3.89 -7.62 -11.89
CA LEU A 20 3.92 -7.20 -10.50
C LEU A 20 4.96 -8.08 -9.81
N ARG A 21 6.04 -7.48 -9.30
CA ARG A 21 6.93 -8.14 -8.33
C ARG A 21 6.19 -8.18 -6.99
N VAL A 22 5.13 -8.99 -6.92
CA VAL A 22 4.40 -9.24 -5.68
C VAL A 22 5.00 -10.48 -5.07
N ALA A 23 5.63 -10.32 -3.92
CA ALA A 23 6.05 -11.43 -3.10
C ALA A 23 4.84 -11.88 -2.28
N ILE A 24 4.10 -12.84 -2.83
CA ILE A 24 2.93 -13.43 -2.18
C ILE A 24 3.38 -14.05 -0.85
N ASN A 25 2.62 -13.82 0.23
CA ASN A 25 2.91 -14.14 1.63
C ASN A 25 3.87 -13.19 2.38
N ASP A 26 4.27 -12.07 1.78
CA ASP A 26 4.97 -11.01 2.52
C ASP A 26 3.99 -10.01 3.16
N THR A 27 4.53 -9.12 4.01
CA THR A 27 3.77 -8.05 4.66
C THR A 27 3.56 -6.89 3.69
N PHE A 28 2.29 -6.51 3.51
CA PHE A 28 1.86 -5.35 2.74
C PHE A 28 1.18 -4.34 3.64
N MET A 29 1.38 -3.06 3.36
CA MET A 29 0.48 -2.00 3.77
C MET A 29 -0.38 -1.61 2.57
N LEU A 30 -1.67 -1.90 2.62
CA LEU A 30 -2.60 -1.68 1.51
C LEU A 30 -3.46 -0.46 1.77
N ASN A 31 -3.76 0.31 0.73
CA ASN A 31 -4.73 1.40 0.82
C ASN A 31 -6.14 0.89 0.46
N THR A 32 -7.04 0.91 1.44
CA THR A 32 -8.44 0.48 1.28
C THR A 32 -9.21 1.27 0.22
N ASN A 33 -8.78 2.49 -0.11
CA ASN A 33 -9.45 3.35 -1.09
C ASN A 33 -8.95 3.15 -2.52
N ARG A 34 -7.86 2.40 -2.72
CA ARG A 34 -7.22 2.26 -4.05
C ARG A 34 -7.31 0.87 -4.63
N ILE A 35 -7.84 -0.09 -3.87
CA ILE A 35 -7.96 -1.47 -4.30
C ILE A 35 -9.45 -1.79 -4.40
N ILE A 36 -9.90 -1.94 -5.65
CA ILE A 36 -11.32 -2.08 -5.98
C ILE A 36 -11.91 -3.38 -5.43
N GLU A 37 -11.13 -4.45 -5.38
CA GLU A 37 -11.61 -5.77 -4.99
C GLU A 37 -10.67 -6.40 -3.97
N MET A 38 -11.13 -6.51 -2.71
CA MET A 38 -10.38 -7.13 -1.61
C MET A 38 -11.14 -8.32 -1.04
N VAL A 39 -10.47 -9.45 -0.86
CA VAL A 39 -11.04 -10.66 -0.27
C VAL A 39 -10.38 -10.92 1.09
N ALA A 40 -11.17 -10.88 2.16
CA ALA A 40 -10.75 -11.24 3.51
C ALA A 40 -10.84 -12.77 3.68
N THR A 41 -9.70 -13.44 3.86
CA THR A 41 -9.66 -14.91 3.95
C THR A 41 -9.72 -15.45 5.39
N SER A 42 -9.52 -14.61 6.41
CA SER A 42 -9.49 -15.04 7.83
C SER A 42 -10.86 -15.50 8.34
N ASP A 43 -11.94 -14.80 7.95
CA ASP A 43 -13.28 -14.94 8.54
C ASP A 43 -14.32 -15.54 7.58
N LEU A 44 -13.97 -16.57 6.79
CA LEU A 44 -14.87 -17.31 5.86
C LEU A 44 -14.90 -16.84 4.39
N THR A 45 -13.83 -16.19 3.89
CA THR A 45 -13.73 -15.71 2.49
C THR A 45 -14.87 -14.76 2.12
N SER A 46 -14.72 -13.49 2.51
CA SER A 46 -15.67 -12.43 2.14
C SER A 46 -15.02 -11.47 1.15
N ALA A 47 -15.75 -11.11 0.09
CA ALA A 47 -15.29 -10.13 -0.91
C ALA A 47 -15.88 -8.75 -0.63
N PHE A 48 -15.04 -7.73 -0.73
CA PHE A 48 -15.36 -6.33 -0.47
C PHE A 48 -14.96 -5.48 -1.66
N TRP A 49 -15.81 -4.50 -1.96
CA TRP A 49 -15.62 -3.59 -3.06
C TRP A 49 -15.61 -2.18 -2.49
N TYR A 50 -14.41 -1.63 -2.27
CA TYR A 50 -14.23 -0.26 -1.83
C TYR A 50 -13.80 0.56 -3.05
N ALA A 51 -14.70 1.42 -3.52
CA ALA A 51 -14.39 2.48 -4.46
C ALA A 51 -15.05 3.74 -3.93
N ASN A 52 -14.25 4.64 -3.34
CA ASN A 52 -14.77 5.90 -2.83
C ASN A 52 -15.21 6.83 -3.96
N ASP A 53 -14.60 6.69 -5.13
CA ASP A 53 -15.01 7.34 -6.35
C ASP A 53 -14.87 6.33 -7.50
N PRO A 54 -15.98 5.78 -8.04
CA PRO A 54 -15.93 4.79 -9.11
C PRO A 54 -15.33 5.32 -10.42
N ASP A 55 -15.20 6.65 -10.56
CA ASP A 55 -14.60 7.31 -11.70
C ASP A 55 -13.13 7.74 -11.45
N ASP A 56 -12.57 7.49 -10.25
CA ASP A 56 -11.18 7.82 -9.97
C ASP A 56 -10.25 6.86 -10.72
N ALA A 57 -9.67 7.39 -11.79
CA ALA A 57 -8.69 6.74 -12.65
C ALA A 57 -7.39 6.28 -11.94
N ARG A 58 -7.19 6.64 -10.67
CA ARG A 58 -6.09 6.14 -9.83
C ARG A 58 -6.43 4.81 -9.15
N ASP A 59 -7.69 4.44 -9.06
CA ASP A 59 -8.09 3.19 -8.43
C ASP A 59 -7.53 2.00 -9.23
N SER A 60 -6.81 1.13 -8.53
CA SER A 60 -6.17 0.00 -9.15
C SER A 60 -7.22 -1.06 -9.44
N PRO A 61 -7.35 -1.55 -10.69
CA PRO A 61 -8.31 -2.60 -11.04
C PRO A 61 -7.81 -3.98 -10.58
N ASP A 62 -7.10 -4.01 -9.46
CA ASP A 62 -6.48 -5.19 -8.89
C ASP A 62 -7.49 -5.91 -7.99
N HIS A 63 -7.37 -7.23 -8.00
CA HIS A 63 -8.02 -8.14 -7.07
C HIS A 63 -6.95 -8.62 -6.09
N ILE A 64 -7.21 -8.48 -4.78
CA ILE A 64 -6.29 -8.89 -3.72
C ILE A 64 -7.01 -9.76 -2.70
N ALA A 65 -6.46 -10.94 -2.40
CA ALA A 65 -6.85 -11.69 -1.21
C ALA A 65 -5.85 -11.43 -0.08
N CYS A 66 -6.35 -11.18 1.12
CA CYS A 66 -5.56 -10.79 2.27
C CYS A 66 -6.03 -11.49 3.55
N ASN A 67 -5.07 -11.79 4.42
CA ASN A 67 -5.32 -12.40 5.71
C ASN A 67 -5.58 -11.32 6.78
N CYS A 68 -6.74 -10.69 6.70
CA CYS A 68 -7.23 -9.79 7.74
C CYS A 68 -8.75 -9.86 7.84
N ASP A 69 -9.25 -9.51 9.03
CA ASP A 69 -10.68 -9.51 9.31
C ASP A 69 -11.36 -8.33 8.62
N VAL A 70 -12.59 -8.56 8.18
CA VAL A 70 -13.44 -7.55 7.52
C VAL A 70 -13.56 -6.27 8.36
N TYR A 71 -13.72 -6.46 9.66
CA TYR A 71 -13.88 -5.39 10.62
C TYR A 71 -12.63 -4.50 10.68
N ALA A 72 -11.43 -5.09 10.57
CA ALA A 72 -10.19 -4.33 10.54
C ALA A 72 -10.11 -3.44 9.28
N ILE A 73 -10.45 -4.00 8.11
CA ILE A 73 -10.49 -3.24 6.84
C ILE A 73 -11.42 -2.03 6.96
N GLN A 74 -12.62 -2.22 7.52
CA GLN A 74 -13.60 -1.15 7.72
C GLN A 74 -13.07 -0.04 8.63
N GLN A 75 -12.47 -0.40 9.77
CA GLN A 75 -11.89 0.59 10.68
C GLN A 75 -10.84 1.46 10.01
N TYR A 76 -9.97 0.85 9.19
CA TYR A 76 -8.92 1.58 8.47
C TYR A 76 -9.47 2.41 7.30
N HIS A 77 -10.52 1.94 6.63
CA HIS A 77 -11.23 2.72 5.60
C HIS A 77 -11.88 3.99 6.17
N ASP A 78 -12.63 3.85 7.27
CA ASP A 78 -13.42 4.94 7.86
C ASP A 78 -12.56 5.92 8.69
N ARG A 79 -11.30 5.58 8.93
CA ARG A 79 -10.36 6.43 9.67
C ARG A 79 -10.11 7.74 8.92
N VAL A 80 -10.04 8.84 9.67
CA VAL A 80 -9.65 10.16 9.17
C VAL A 80 -8.22 10.43 9.59
N GLU A 81 -7.32 10.65 8.63
CA GLU A 81 -5.94 11.02 8.95
C GLU A 81 -5.88 12.50 9.34
N THR A 82 -5.01 12.80 10.32
CA THR A 82 -4.78 14.17 10.80
C THR A 82 -4.12 15.03 9.73
N ASP A 83 -3.19 14.45 8.97
CA ASP A 83 -2.45 15.13 7.91
C ASP A 83 -2.81 14.55 6.54
N LYS A 84 -2.80 15.42 5.52
CA LYS A 84 -3.12 15.03 4.13
C LYS A 84 -1.96 14.31 3.44
N PHE A 85 -0.74 14.60 3.86
CA PHE A 85 0.51 14.12 3.27
C PHE A 85 1.31 13.30 4.28
N GLY A 86 2.09 12.35 3.79
CA GLY A 86 3.20 11.72 4.52
C GLY A 86 4.53 12.08 3.87
N THR A 87 5.60 12.13 4.66
CA THR A 87 6.96 12.35 4.16
C THR A 87 7.67 11.01 4.01
N PHE A 88 8.20 10.74 2.81
CA PHE A 88 8.90 9.48 2.52
C PHE A 88 10.31 9.77 2.00
N SER A 89 11.32 9.15 2.61
CA SER A 89 12.70 9.21 2.16
C SER A 89 12.90 8.21 0.99
N ILE A 90 12.91 8.70 -0.25
CA ILE A 90 12.92 7.87 -1.47
C ILE A 90 14.34 7.72 -2.02
N PHE A 91 14.78 6.48 -2.27
CA PHE A 91 16.03 6.20 -2.99
C PHE A 91 15.89 6.52 -4.49
N PRO A 92 16.69 7.44 -5.05
CA PRO A 92 16.65 7.71 -6.48
C PRO A 92 17.09 6.47 -7.28
N GLY A 93 16.41 6.21 -8.40
CA GLY A 93 16.72 5.07 -9.27
C GLY A 93 16.59 3.67 -8.61
N TRP A 94 16.01 3.58 -7.41
CA TRP A 94 16.00 2.39 -6.55
C TRP A 94 17.38 1.94 -6.09
N ASP A 95 18.36 2.85 -6.09
CA ASP A 95 19.73 2.58 -5.68
C ASP A 95 19.91 2.88 -4.19
N ARG A 96 20.08 1.83 -3.38
CA ARG A 96 20.33 1.93 -1.93
C ARG A 96 21.66 2.61 -1.59
N THR A 97 22.55 2.76 -2.56
CA THR A 97 23.84 3.43 -2.35
C THR A 97 23.74 4.94 -2.51
N GLU A 98 22.64 5.45 -3.07
CA GLU A 98 22.37 6.88 -3.18
C GLU A 98 21.70 7.43 -1.91
N THR A 99 21.88 8.73 -1.67
CA THR A 99 21.21 9.39 -0.54
C THR A 99 19.71 9.51 -0.82
N PRO A 100 18.84 9.01 0.07
CA PRO A 100 17.40 9.12 -0.12
C PRO A 100 16.95 10.58 -0.02
N VAL A 101 15.88 10.91 -0.74
CA VAL A 101 15.32 12.27 -0.83
C VAL A 101 13.92 12.28 -0.23
N ASP A 102 13.73 13.12 0.78
CA ASP A 102 12.43 13.33 1.41
C ASP A 102 11.44 13.92 0.42
N THR A 103 10.33 13.22 0.24
CA THR A 103 9.28 13.55 -0.72
C THR A 103 7.93 13.47 -0.04
N GLU A 104 7.17 14.56 -0.11
CA GLU A 104 5.78 14.58 0.35
C GLU A 104 4.88 13.89 -0.68
N ILE A 105 4.07 12.94 -0.22
CA ILE A 105 3.08 12.24 -1.04
C ILE A 105 1.75 12.28 -0.30
N GLU A 106 0.68 12.61 -1.02
CA GLU A 106 -0.66 12.51 -0.44
C GLU A 106 -0.92 11.06 -0.07
N TRP A 107 -1.41 10.81 1.15
CA TRP A 107 -1.78 9.46 1.56
C TRP A 107 -2.68 8.82 0.50
N THR A 108 -3.60 9.63 -0.07
CA THR A 108 -4.57 9.15 -1.05
C THR A 108 -3.94 8.70 -2.36
N ASP A 109 -2.72 9.10 -2.68
CA ASP A 109 -2.06 8.65 -3.91
C ASP A 109 -1.35 7.30 -3.72
N ILE A 110 -1.06 6.90 -2.48
CA ILE A 110 -0.39 5.64 -2.16
C ILE A 110 -1.35 4.48 -2.41
N CYS A 111 -0.95 3.52 -3.24
CA CYS A 111 -1.74 2.32 -3.50
C CYS A 111 -1.38 1.21 -2.51
N TYR A 112 -0.08 0.95 -2.34
CA TYR A 112 0.43 -0.02 -1.37
C TYR A 112 1.93 0.15 -1.13
N ILE A 113 2.38 -0.38 0.00
CA ILE A 113 3.79 -0.51 0.40
C ILE A 113 4.04 -1.98 0.75
N TYR A 114 5.21 -2.53 0.44
CA TYR A 114 5.55 -3.91 0.78
C TYR A 114 7.04 -4.08 1.05
N GLN A 115 7.37 -5.13 1.81
CA GLN A 115 8.74 -5.54 2.05
C GLN A 115 8.93 -6.99 1.64
N THR A 116 9.97 -7.24 0.84
CA THR A 116 10.50 -8.61 0.69
C THR A 116 11.40 -8.96 1.88
N PRO A 117 11.75 -10.25 2.10
CA PRO A 117 12.67 -10.63 3.16
C PRO A 117 14.03 -9.91 3.12
N THR A 118 14.51 -9.56 1.93
CA THR A 118 15.73 -8.76 1.76
C THR A 118 15.52 -7.32 2.20
N ASP A 119 14.37 -6.72 1.90
CA ASP A 119 14.08 -5.33 2.25
C ASP A 119 13.97 -5.17 3.77
N TYR A 120 13.41 -6.17 4.45
CA TYR A 120 13.35 -6.22 5.91
C TYR A 120 14.74 -6.15 6.55
N SER A 121 15.72 -6.92 6.06
CA SER A 121 17.09 -6.88 6.59
C SER A 121 17.81 -5.55 6.33
N GLU A 122 17.38 -4.83 5.29
CA GLU A 122 17.97 -3.55 4.87
C GLU A 122 17.18 -2.34 5.40
N GLY A 123 16.08 -2.55 6.14
CA GLY A 123 15.25 -1.46 6.67
C GLY A 123 14.47 -0.67 5.60
N THR A 124 14.32 -1.21 4.38
CA THR A 124 13.71 -0.51 3.24
C THR A 124 12.35 -1.09 2.89
N SER A 125 11.53 -0.37 2.13
CA SER A 125 10.28 -0.89 1.56
C SER A 125 10.11 -0.46 0.12
N HIS A 126 9.33 -1.20 -0.64
CA HIS A 126 8.83 -0.76 -1.93
C HIS A 126 7.51 -0.05 -1.76
N MET A 127 7.31 1.08 -2.44
CA MET A 127 6.07 1.84 -2.44
C MET A 127 5.57 2.04 -3.87
N VAL A 128 4.26 1.90 -4.03
CA VAL A 128 3.56 2.15 -5.29
C VAL A 128 2.50 3.21 -5.05
N TYR A 129 2.54 4.29 -5.84
CA TYR A 129 1.60 5.40 -5.75
C TYR A 129 1.27 5.97 -7.13
N TYR A 130 0.19 6.76 -7.22
CA TYR A 130 -0.26 7.38 -8.46
C TYR A 130 -0.23 8.92 -8.34
N ARG A 131 0.76 9.58 -8.96
CA ARG A 131 0.88 11.06 -8.92
C ARG A 131 -0.29 11.80 -9.57
N LYS A 132 -0.93 11.14 -10.53
CA LYS A 132 -2.12 11.58 -11.27
C LYS A 132 -2.78 10.35 -11.89
N ALA A 133 -3.98 10.54 -12.43
CA ALA A 133 -4.69 9.52 -13.19
C ALA A 133 -3.74 8.75 -14.12
N TRP A 134 -3.67 7.43 -13.92
CA TRP A 134 -2.86 6.47 -14.70
C TRP A 134 -1.33 6.57 -14.60
N GLU A 135 -0.74 7.53 -13.87
CA GLU A 135 0.72 7.61 -13.71
C GLU A 135 1.18 6.82 -12.48
N ARG A 136 1.38 5.52 -12.67
CA ARG A 136 1.94 4.63 -11.65
C ARG A 136 3.42 4.94 -11.43
N VAL A 137 3.79 5.24 -10.20
CA VAL A 137 5.18 5.37 -9.76
C VAL A 137 5.48 4.25 -8.79
N GLU A 138 6.60 3.58 -9.03
CA GLU A 138 7.16 2.57 -8.14
C GLU A 138 8.51 3.10 -7.64
N CYS A 139 8.73 3.06 -6.34
CA CYS A 139 9.97 3.52 -5.72
C CYS A 139 10.39 2.66 -4.53
N LEU A 140 11.65 2.78 -4.14
CA LEU A 140 12.20 2.21 -2.93
C LEU A 140 12.30 3.32 -1.87
N ILE A 141 11.82 3.06 -0.66
CA ILE A 141 11.84 4.00 0.46
C ILE A 141 12.73 3.48 1.58
N ASP A 142 13.42 4.39 2.26
CA ASP A 142 14.25 4.13 3.44
C ASP A 142 13.40 4.11 4.71
N MET A 143 12.34 3.30 4.68
CA MET A 143 11.36 3.20 5.76
C MET A 143 10.83 1.77 5.81
N THR A 144 10.58 1.28 7.02
CA THR A 144 9.82 0.05 7.25
C THR A 144 8.31 0.35 7.35
N PRO A 145 7.43 -0.65 7.22
CA PRO A 145 6.00 -0.50 7.48
C PRO A 145 5.68 0.10 8.86
N THR A 146 6.52 -0.19 9.86
CA THR A 146 6.40 0.39 11.20
C THR A 146 6.67 1.89 11.19
N ASP A 147 7.70 2.34 10.45
CA ASP A 147 8.02 3.77 10.35
C ASP A 147 6.90 4.52 9.63
N VAL A 148 6.34 3.92 8.57
CA VAL A 148 5.18 4.48 7.84
C VAL A 148 3.95 4.57 8.74
N ASN A 149 3.73 3.57 9.60
CA ASN A 149 2.66 3.62 10.59
C ASN A 149 2.86 4.79 11.57
N VAL A 150 4.09 5.03 12.04
CA VAL A 150 4.37 6.18 12.91
C VAL A 150 4.12 7.50 12.17
N GLU A 151 4.58 7.61 10.92
CA GLU A 151 4.40 8.81 10.08
C GLU A 151 2.92 9.11 9.82
N ALA A 152 2.09 8.08 9.61
CA ALA A 152 0.64 8.23 9.47
C ALA A 152 -0.09 8.38 10.82
N GLY A 153 0.62 8.50 11.94
CA GLY A 153 0.01 8.68 13.27
C GLY A 153 -0.72 7.45 13.80
N PHE A 154 -0.32 6.25 13.40
CA PHE A 154 -0.76 5.01 14.04
C PHE A 154 0.04 4.80 15.34
N GLU A 155 -0.60 4.91 16.50
CA GLU A 155 -0.02 4.37 17.73
C GLU A 155 0.03 2.84 17.61
N ALA A 156 1.19 2.24 17.89
CA ALA A 156 1.32 0.80 17.98
C ALA A 156 0.42 0.28 19.11
N VAL A 157 -0.51 -0.62 18.78
CA VAL A 157 -1.30 -1.36 19.78
C VAL A 157 -0.46 -2.49 20.35
#